data_AF-A0A7W0MBM3-F1
#
_entry.id   AF-A0A7W0MBM3-F1
#
_cell.length_a   1.000
_cell.length_b   1.000
_cell.length_c   1.000
_cell.angle_alpha   90.00
_cell.angle_beta   90.00
_cell.angle_gamma   90.00
#
_symmetry.space_group_name_H-M   'P 1'
#
loop_
_entity.id
_entity.type
_entity.pdbx_description
1 polymer ?
#
loop_
_entity_poly.entity_id
_entity_poly.type
_entity_poly.pdbx_seq_one_letter_code
_entity_poly.pdbx_strand_id
1 'polypeptide(L)'
;MTEHQKILVECLRRTRLLEAGLVTEHRSFWFQPDLEYEAEHGPIWHAGKWFGGGERLAEAQRQRFVRSLHQLAASGRVVLARKGGTHVTNVRLTASGRVEAERLSAGVKVSEIVTVSAESAIEAPCRRT
;
A
#
# COMPACT_ATOMS: atom_id res chain seq x y z
N MET A 1 8.80 -7.70 2.09
CA MET A 1 8.65 -6.23 1.91
C MET A 1 8.83 -5.52 3.25
N THR A 2 9.64 -4.46 3.27
CA THR A 2 9.80 -3.56 4.43
C THR A 2 8.55 -2.71 4.66
N GLU A 3 8.43 -2.06 5.82
CA GLU A 3 7.32 -1.14 6.12
C GLU A 3 7.24 0.01 5.10
N HIS A 4 8.38 0.57 4.67
CA HIS A 4 8.41 1.59 3.62
C HIS A 4 7.77 1.10 2.33
N GLN A 5 8.17 -0.10 1.88
CA GLN A 5 7.64 -0.69 0.65
C GLN A 5 6.15 -0.98 0.77
N LYS A 6 5.70 -1.52 1.92
CA LYS A 6 4.28 -1.77 2.19
C LYS A 6 3.46 -0.49 2.13
N ILE A 7 3.95 0.61 2.73
CA ILE A 7 3.27 1.92 2.70
C ILE A 7 3.15 2.45 1.27
N LEU A 8 4.23 2.43 0.50
CA LEU A 8 4.22 2.94 -0.87
C LEU A 8 3.25 2.17 -1.77
N VAL A 9 3.29 0.83 -1.71
CA VAL A 9 2.41 -0.03 -2.51
C VAL A 9 0.94 0.15 -2.11
N GLU A 10 0.63 0.18 -0.82
CA GLU A 10 -0.75 0.34 -0.34
C GLU A 10 -1.28 1.75 -0.64
N CYS A 11 -0.44 2.78 -0.52
CA CYS A 11 -0.80 4.13 -0.90
C CYS A 11 -1.11 4.22 -2.40
N LEU A 12 -0.30 3.59 -3.26
CA LEU A 12 -0.55 3.54 -4.70
C LEU A 12 -1.88 2.84 -5.00
N ARG A 13 -2.16 1.71 -4.35
CA ARG A 13 -3.40 0.96 -4.52
C ARG A 13 -4.61 1.83 -4.16
N ARG A 14 -4.57 2.52 -3.02
CA ARG A 14 -5.66 3.40 -2.57
C ARG A 14 -5.82 4.65 -3.43
N THR A 15 -4.72 5.27 -3.85
CA THR A 15 -4.76 6.39 -4.80
C THR A 15 -5.46 5.98 -6.10
N ARG A 16 -5.15 4.81 -6.65
CA ARG A 16 -5.83 4.29 -7.85
C ARG A 16 -7.32 4.04 -7.63
N LEU A 17 -7.71 3.55 -6.45
CA LEU A 17 -9.12 3.37 -6.12
C LEU A 17 -9.86 4.70 -6.04
N LEU A 18 -9.26 5.71 -5.40
CA LEU A 18 -9.81 7.07 -5.37
C LEU A 18 -9.91 7.67 -6.79
N GLU A 19 -8.86 7.55 -7.60
CA GLU A 19 -8.85 8.01 -9.00
C GLU A 19 -9.92 7.30 -9.85
N ALA A 20 -10.20 6.02 -9.57
CA ALA A 20 -11.26 5.26 -10.24
C ALA A 20 -12.67 5.56 -9.71
N GLY A 21 -12.82 6.46 -8.72
CA GLY A 21 -14.09 6.73 -8.05
C GLY A 21 -14.59 5.58 -7.16
N LEU A 22 -13.75 4.58 -6.91
CA LEU A 22 -14.06 3.44 -6.06
C LEU A 22 -13.76 3.82 -4.61
N VAL A 23 -14.80 4.24 -3.89
CA VAL A 23 -14.71 4.61 -2.48
C VAL A 23 -14.41 3.37 -1.63
N THR A 24 -13.28 3.38 -0.91
CA THR A 24 -12.96 2.33 0.06
C THR A 24 -13.72 2.57 1.38
N GLU A 25 -14.93 2.04 1.48
CA GLU A 25 -15.69 1.67 2.69
C GLU A 25 -15.54 2.51 3.98
N HIS A 26 -16.51 3.39 4.21
CA HIS A 26 -17.56 3.30 5.25
C HIS A 26 -18.25 4.67 5.23
N ARG A 27 -19.27 4.81 4.38
CA ARG A 27 -20.13 6.00 4.34
C ARG A 27 -21.08 5.93 5.54
N SER A 28 -20.63 6.41 6.70
CA SER A 28 -21.60 6.84 7.69
C SER A 28 -22.34 8.03 7.07
N PHE A 29 -23.66 7.97 6.95
CA PHE A 29 -24.49 9.01 6.30
C PHE A 29 -24.23 10.43 6.85
N TRP A 30 -23.72 10.51 8.09
CA TRP A 30 -23.36 11.73 8.82
C TRP A 30 -21.92 12.23 8.59
N PHE A 31 -21.09 11.44 7.91
CA PHE A 31 -19.73 11.78 7.51
C PHE A 31 -19.64 11.53 6.01
N GLN A 32 -19.95 12.55 5.20
CA GLN A 32 -19.37 12.58 3.86
C GLN A 32 -17.87 12.82 4.08
N PRO A 33 -16.99 11.83 3.81
CA PRO A 33 -15.59 12.16 3.65
C PRO A 33 -15.56 13.16 2.51
N ASP A 34 -14.89 14.28 2.76
CA ASP A 34 -14.68 15.35 1.82
C ASP A 34 -13.89 14.76 0.64
N LEU A 35 -14.57 14.15 -0.33
CA LEU A 35 -13.93 13.44 -1.45
C LEU A 35 -13.00 14.39 -2.22
N GLU A 36 -13.36 15.67 -2.24
CA GLU A 36 -12.52 16.75 -2.74
C GLU A 36 -11.20 16.85 -1.96
N TYR A 37 -11.24 16.78 -0.63
CA TYR A 37 -10.05 16.79 0.22
C TYR A 37 -9.19 15.53 0.02
N GLU A 38 -9.80 14.34 -0.13
CA GLU A 38 -9.05 13.12 -0.44
C GLU A 38 -8.45 13.14 -1.86
N ALA A 39 -9.14 13.74 -2.82
CA ALA A 39 -8.61 13.95 -4.17
C ALA A 39 -7.39 14.88 -4.16
N GLU A 40 -7.43 15.95 -3.36
CA GLU A 40 -6.34 16.92 -3.24
C GLU A 40 -5.16 16.38 -2.40
N HIS A 41 -5.45 15.74 -1.27
CA HIS A 41 -4.45 15.39 -0.25
C HIS A 41 -4.13 13.89 -0.17
N GLY A 42 -4.75 13.07 -1.02
CA GLY A 42 -4.59 11.63 -1.05
C GLY A 42 -5.45 10.89 -0.02
N PRO A 43 -5.36 9.54 -0.01
CA PRO A 43 -6.18 8.71 0.86
C PRO A 43 -5.96 8.97 2.35
N ILE A 44 -7.02 8.76 3.13
CA ILE A 44 -6.98 8.83 4.59
C ILE A 44 -5.98 7.80 5.15
N TRP A 45 -5.00 8.29 5.90
CA TRP A 45 -4.00 7.49 6.57
C TRP A 45 -4.59 6.76 7.77
N HIS A 46 -4.53 5.44 7.76
CA HIS A 46 -4.91 4.64 8.91
C HIS A 46 -4.13 3.32 8.95
N ALA A 47 -2.95 3.30 9.58
CA ALA A 47 -2.09 2.12 9.67
C ALA A 47 -2.83 0.84 10.08
N GLY A 48 -3.72 0.93 11.08
CA GLY A 48 -4.59 -0.15 11.53
C GLY A 48 -5.39 -0.81 10.39
N LYS A 49 -6.22 -0.02 9.69
CA LYS A 49 -7.05 -0.48 8.57
C LYS A 49 -6.24 -0.86 7.33
N TRP A 50 -5.09 -0.22 7.11
CA TRP A 50 -4.28 -0.45 5.92
C TRP A 50 -3.52 -1.77 5.98
N PHE A 51 -2.95 -2.11 7.13
CA PHE A 51 -2.04 -3.26 7.25
C PHE A 51 -2.49 -4.32 8.26
N GLY A 52 -3.66 -4.15 8.89
CA GLY A 52 -4.20 -5.08 9.87
C GLY A 52 -4.93 -6.28 9.29
N GLY A 53 -5.24 -6.29 7.98
CA GLY A 53 -5.91 -7.42 7.34
C GLY A 53 -7.30 -7.75 7.92
N GLY A 54 -7.98 -6.76 8.51
CA GLY A 54 -9.25 -6.95 9.24
C GLY A 54 -9.06 -7.11 10.75
N GLU A 55 -7.85 -7.35 11.22
CA GLU A 55 -7.51 -7.42 12.65
C GLU A 55 -6.89 -6.13 13.17
N ARG A 56 -6.92 -5.97 14.50
CA ARG A 56 -6.27 -4.85 15.17
C ARG A 56 -4.76 -5.07 15.21
N LEU A 57 -4.01 -4.20 14.52
CA LEU A 57 -2.56 -4.13 14.64
C LEU A 57 -2.11 -3.86 16.08
N ALA A 58 -1.11 -4.61 16.54
CA ALA A 58 -0.45 -4.37 17.81
C ALA A 58 0.17 -2.95 17.83
N GLU A 59 0.18 -2.31 19.01
CA GLU A 59 0.68 -0.94 19.20
C GLU A 59 2.09 -0.76 18.63
N ALA A 60 3.01 -1.67 18.98
CA ALA A 60 4.39 -1.62 18.53
C ALA A 60 4.51 -1.68 17.00
N GLN A 61 3.68 -2.50 16.33
CA GLN A 61 3.66 -2.58 14.87
C GLN A 61 3.09 -1.29 14.27
N ARG A 62 2.03 -0.73 14.85
CA ARG A 62 1.46 0.55 14.40
C ARG A 62 2.51 1.67 14.47
N GLN A 63 3.27 1.74 15.56
CA GLN A 63 4.33 2.74 15.74
C GLN A 63 5.46 2.58 14.71
N ARG A 64 5.81 1.36 14.31
CA ARG A 64 6.77 1.12 13.22
C ARG A 64 6.28 1.73 11.90
N PHE A 65 5.03 1.49 11.53
CA PHE A 65 4.44 2.10 10.33
C PHE A 65 4.41 3.63 10.39
N VAL A 66 4.05 4.20 11.54
CA VAL A 66 4.06 5.66 11.72
C VAL A 66 5.47 6.23 11.54
N ARG A 67 6.49 5.61 12.16
CA ARG A 67 7.88 6.03 12.00
C ARG A 67 8.33 5.95 10.54
N SER A 68 8.03 4.84 9.88
CA SER A 68 8.34 4.63 8.46
C SER A 68 7.63 5.64 7.54
N LEU A 69 6.39 6.02 7.86
CA LEU A 69 5.68 7.07 7.13
C LEU A 69 6.42 8.41 7.22
N HIS A 70 6.88 8.79 8.41
CA HIS A 70 7.63 10.03 8.60
C HIS A 70 9.00 10.00 7.89
N GLN A 71 9.67 8.85 7.85
CA GLN A 71 10.91 8.68 7.09
C GLN A 71 10.68 8.80 5.57
N LEU A 72 9.58 8.26 5.05
CA LEU A 72 9.18 8.45 3.66
C LEU A 72 8.85 9.91 3.34
N ALA A 73 8.24 10.63 4.27
CA ALA A 73 7.97 12.05 4.11
C ALA A 73 9.26 12.87 4.10
N ALA A 74 10.17 12.60 5.04
CA ALA A 74 11.47 13.25 5.12
C ALA A 74 12.35 12.99 3.88
N SER A 75 12.20 11.84 3.24
CA SER A 75 12.90 11.50 1.98
C SER A 75 12.16 11.94 0.72
N GLY A 76 11.05 12.68 0.84
CA GLY A 76 10.33 13.25 -0.30
C GLY A 76 9.55 12.24 -1.15
N ARG A 77 9.22 11.06 -0.60
CA ARG A 77 8.42 10.03 -1.28
C ARG A 77 6.92 10.20 -1.06
N VAL A 78 6.54 10.83 0.05
CA VAL A 78 5.15 11.15 0.36
C VAL A 78 5.01 12.56 0.89
N VAL A 79 3.81 13.12 0.72
CA VAL A 79 3.37 14.35 1.38
C VAL A 79 2.32 13.97 2.42
N LEU A 80 2.46 14.52 3.62
CA LEU A 80 1.54 14.29 4.73
C LEU A 80 0.65 15.52 4.90
N ALA A 81 -0.66 15.33 4.87
CA ALA A 81 -1.62 16.37 5.19
C ALA A 81 -2.20 16.17 6.59
N ARG A 82 -2.65 17.28 7.19
CA ARG A 82 -3.23 17.34 8.54
C ARG A 82 -4.47 18.22 8.50
N LYS A 83 -5.59 17.74 9.02
CA LYS A 83 -6.83 18.52 9.19
C LYS A 83 -7.10 18.71 10.68
N GLY A 84 -7.03 19.96 11.16
CA GLY A 84 -7.43 20.33 12.53
C GLY A 84 -6.53 19.87 13.68
N GLY A 85 -5.24 19.60 13.45
CA GLY A 85 -4.32 19.22 14.54
C GLY A 85 -2.93 18.77 14.09
N THR A 86 -2.21 18.10 15.00
CA THR A 86 -0.83 17.61 14.78
C THR A 86 -0.80 16.22 14.10
N HIS A 87 -1.90 15.48 14.16
CA HIS A 87 -2.00 14.14 13.61
C HIS A 87 -2.10 14.14 12.08
N VAL A 88 -1.42 13.18 11.46
CA VAL A 88 -1.50 12.94 10.01
C VAL A 88 -2.87 12.37 9.69
N THR A 89 -3.59 13.03 8.78
CA THR A 89 -4.93 12.59 8.35
C THR A 89 -4.88 11.92 6.98
N ASN A 90 -4.08 12.45 6.06
CA ASN A 90 -3.99 11.95 4.69
C ASN A 90 -2.53 11.84 4.25
N VAL A 91 -2.30 10.94 3.30
CA VAL A 91 -0.99 10.74 2.68
C VAL A 91 -1.13 10.73 1.17
N ARG A 92 -0.28 11.50 0.49
CA ARG A 92 -0.20 11.54 -0.97
C ARG A 92 1.18 11.10 -1.43
N LEU A 93 1.24 10.28 -2.48
CA LEU A 93 2.50 9.97 -3.15
C LEU A 93 3.02 11.21 -3.89
N THR A 94 4.32 11.47 -3.78
CA THR A 94 4.99 12.37 -4.73
C THR A 94 5.21 11.65 -6.06
N ALA A 95 5.62 12.37 -7.11
CA ALA A 95 5.98 11.75 -8.38
C ALA A 95 7.08 10.67 -8.21
N SER A 96 8.11 10.96 -7.41
CA SER A 96 9.19 10.02 -7.12
C SER A 96 8.71 8.81 -6.28
N GLY A 97 7.82 9.02 -5.32
CA GLY A 97 7.19 7.96 -4.56
C GLY A 97 6.30 7.06 -5.41
N ARG A 98 5.56 7.64 -6.38
CA ARG A 98 4.70 6.89 -7.30
C ARG A 98 5.51 5.95 -8.19
N VAL A 99 6.58 6.45 -8.80
CA VAL A 99 7.49 5.63 -9.63
C VAL A 99 8.08 4.47 -8.83
N GLU A 100 8.48 4.73 -7.58
CA GLU A 100 9.01 3.68 -6.70
C GLU A 100 7.95 2.65 -6.33
N ALA A 101 6.74 3.09 -5.95
CA ALA A 101 5.63 2.21 -5.64
C ALA A 101 5.24 1.32 -6.84
N GLU A 102 5.26 1.87 -8.05
CA GLU A 102 4.98 1.15 -9.29
C GLU A 102 6.04 0.08 -9.58
N ARG A 103 7.33 0.41 -9.42
CA ARG A 103 8.42 -0.57 -9.54
C ARG A 103 8.28 -1.71 -8.54
N LEU A 104 7.99 -1.38 -7.27
CA LEU A 104 7.77 -2.38 -6.23
C LEU A 104 6.57 -3.28 -6.55
N SER A 105 5.47 -2.69 -7.02
CA SER A 105 4.27 -3.45 -7.39
C SER A 105 4.47 -4.35 -8.61
N ALA A 106 5.29 -3.92 -9.58
CA ALA A 106 5.64 -4.72 -10.74
C ALA A 106 6.59 -5.88 -10.38
N GLY A 107 7.56 -5.65 -9.49
CA GLY A 107 8.50 -6.68 -9.01
C GLY A 107 7.82 -7.81 -8.24
N VAL A 108 6.73 -7.52 -7.52
CA VAL A 108 5.90 -8.54 -6.84
C VAL A 108 5.26 -9.50 -7.85
N LYS A 109 4.81 -9.01 -9.01
CA LYS A 109 4.18 -9.86 -10.04
C LYS A 109 5.16 -10.83 -10.70
N VAL A 110 6.44 -10.47 -10.79
CA VAL A 110 7.45 -11.32 -11.44
C VAL A 110 7.87 -12.48 -10.52
N SER A 111 7.81 -12.31 -9.21
CA SER A 111 8.27 -13.33 -8.26
C SER A 111 7.24 -14.43 -7.98
N GLU A 112 5.94 -14.17 -8.13
CA GLU A 112 4.89 -15.21 -8.02
C GLU A 112 4.82 -16.16 -9.23
N ILE A 113 5.28 -15.73 -10.41
CA ILE A 113 5.20 -16.56 -11.63
C ILE A 113 6.33 -17.61 -11.69
N VAL A 114 7.47 -17.35 -11.05
CA VAL A 114 8.66 -18.22 -11.13
C VAL A 114 8.53 -19.50 -10.27
N THR A 115 7.53 -19.60 -9.39
CA THR A 115 7.34 -20.77 -8.51
C THR A 115 6.47 -21.89 -9.09
N VAL A 116 5.87 -21.72 -10.28
CA VAL A 116 4.96 -22.72 -10.87
C VAL A 116 5.61 -23.57 -11.99
N SER A 117 6.93 -23.58 -12.13
CA SER A 117 7.61 -24.30 -13.24
C SER A 117 8.76 -25.22 -12.83
N ALA A 118 8.89 -25.57 -11.55
CA ALA A 118 9.95 -26.47 -11.08
C ALA A 118 9.51 -27.93 -10.80
N GLU A 119 8.26 -28.31 -11.08
CA GLU A 119 7.78 -29.70 -10.89
C GLU A 119 7.07 -30.23 -12.15
N SER A 120 7.79 -30.48 -13.24
CA SER A 120 7.36 -31.44 -14.30
C SER A 120 8.45 -31.69 -15.34
N ALA A 121 9.65 -32.05 -14.89
CA ALA A 121 10.70 -32.49 -15.80
C ALA A 121 11.58 -33.57 -15.19
N ILE A 122 11.00 -34.63 -14.63
CA ILE A 122 11.74 -35.87 -14.36
C ILE A 122 10.83 -37.09 -14.57
N GLU A 123 10.45 -37.37 -15.81
CA GLU A 123 10.10 -38.74 -16.19
C GLU A 123 10.72 -39.05 -17.55
N ALA A 124 11.98 -39.46 -17.49
CA ALA A 124 12.72 -39.96 -18.64
C ALA A 124 12.22 -41.38 -18.98
N PRO A 125 11.98 -41.70 -20.26
CA PRO A 125 11.64 -43.04 -20.71
C PRO A 125 12.93 -43.84 -20.92
N CYS A 126 13.14 -44.92 -20.16
CA CYS A 126 14.16 -45.91 -20.52
C CYS A 126 13.57 -47.31 -20.47
N ARG A 127 13.17 -47.75 -21.66
CA ARG A 127 12.93 -49.15 -22.03
C ARG A 127 14.10 -50.02 -21.58
N ARG A 128 13.81 -51.24 -21.09
CA ARG A 128 14.60 -52.41 -21.48
C ARG A 128 13.68 -53.60 -21.73
N THR A 129 13.91 -54.14 -22.91
CA THR A 129 13.51 -55.42 -23.51
C THR A 129 13.78 -56.61 -22.62
#